data_AF-A0A0C3CVF7-F1
#
_entry.id   AF-A0A0C3CVF7-F1
#
_cell.length_a   1.000
_cell.length_b   1.000
_cell.length_c   1.000
_cell.angle_alpha   90.00
_cell.angle_beta   90.00
_cell.angle_gamma   90.00
#
_symmetry.space_group_name_H-M   'P 1'
#
loop_
_entity.id
_entity.type
_entity.pdbx_description
1 polymer ?
#
loop_
_entity_poly.entity_id
_entity_poly.type
_entity_poly.pdbx_seq_one_letter_code
_entity_poly.pdbx_strand_id
1 'polypeptide(L)'
;MASKSTGSQACPVCKTSLPVNPRYPSYLCWSCHGKATDAHGRLLTFHTSSSGAFEARFKDDGSLASEVSKNHTVYVGALKVWADEAHMSGTVLTPYREREQPHGTCPVCHASVSLNARYPDYLCGDCCGKAVDAKGRPLAFFNTDVGGGFEARFRDDKSLAREVTENHTVYVGFLKVWADEARFGGSVLTPYRGK
;
A
#
# COMPACT_ATOMS: atom_id res chain seq x y z
N MET A 1 -17.68 9.32 17.04
CA MET A 1 -17.36 10.76 17.16
C MET A 1 -15.84 10.88 17.30
N ALA A 2 -15.14 11.37 16.27
CA ALA A 2 -13.68 11.49 16.32
C ALA A 2 -13.30 12.73 17.15
N SER A 3 -12.51 12.50 18.21
CA SER A 3 -11.95 13.55 19.07
C SER A 3 -11.17 14.55 18.23
N LYS A 4 -11.55 15.84 18.28
CA LYS A 4 -10.80 16.93 17.67
C LYS A 4 -9.50 17.11 18.45
N SER A 5 -8.36 16.73 17.85
CA SER A 5 -7.04 17.03 18.40
C SER A 5 -6.85 18.55 18.47
N THR A 6 -6.62 19.07 19.68
CA THR A 6 -6.54 20.53 19.98
C THR A 6 -5.15 21.14 19.75
N GLY A 7 -4.25 20.47 19.04
CA GLY A 7 -2.89 20.94 18.78
C GLY A 7 -2.70 21.52 17.38
N SER A 8 -1.73 22.43 17.23
CA SER A 8 -1.22 22.89 15.93
C SER A 8 0.20 22.38 15.68
N GLN A 9 0.54 22.22 14.40
CA GLN A 9 1.87 21.91 13.91
C GLN A 9 2.24 22.88 12.78
N ALA A 10 3.52 23.09 12.51
CA ALA A 10 3.96 23.89 11.38
C ALA A 10 4.20 23.01 10.14
N CYS A 11 3.74 23.47 8.97
CA CYS A 11 4.12 22.87 7.70
C CYS A 11 5.66 22.84 7.60
N PRO A 12 6.30 21.68 7.34
CA PRO A 12 7.75 21.59 7.30
C PRO A 12 8.42 22.50 6.28
N VAL A 13 7.72 22.78 5.18
CA VAL A 13 8.20 23.62 4.06
C VAL A 13 7.93 25.10 4.34
N CYS A 14 6.66 25.52 4.38
CA CYS A 14 6.29 26.94 4.41
C CYS A 14 5.95 27.49 5.81
N LYS A 15 6.06 26.66 6.85
CA LYS A 15 5.78 26.99 8.26
C LYS A 15 4.35 27.44 8.59
N THR A 16 3.43 27.43 7.62
CA THR A 16 2.00 27.65 7.86
C THR A 16 1.47 26.74 8.97
N SER A 17 0.66 27.29 9.87
CA SER A 17 0.02 26.54 10.96
C SER A 17 -1.02 25.56 10.40
N LEU A 18 -0.93 24.31 10.84
CA LEU A 18 -1.79 23.20 10.44
C LEU A 18 -2.34 22.51 11.70
N PRO A 19 -3.54 21.90 11.64
CA PRO A 19 -3.99 21.04 12.73
C PRO A 19 -3.04 19.85 12.92
N VAL A 20 -2.85 19.42 14.16
CA VAL A 20 -2.13 18.17 14.45
C VAL A 20 -2.97 17.00 13.97
N ASN A 21 -2.35 16.12 13.18
CA ASN A 21 -2.89 14.82 12.84
C ASN A 21 -2.00 13.74 13.47
N PRO A 22 -2.48 12.99 14.48
CA PRO A 22 -1.68 11.97 15.15
C PRO A 22 -1.14 10.87 14.22
N ARG A 23 -1.83 10.59 13.11
CA ARG A 23 -1.39 9.59 12.11
C ARG A 23 -0.32 10.14 11.17
N TYR A 24 -0.36 11.44 10.89
CA TYR A 24 0.55 12.10 9.98
C TYR A 24 1.26 13.26 10.69
N PRO A 25 2.17 12.95 11.64
CA PRO A 25 2.96 13.99 12.26
C PRO A 25 3.84 14.67 11.21
N SER A 26 3.85 15.99 11.20
CA SER A 26 4.63 16.83 10.29
C SER A 26 4.18 16.76 8.82
N TYR A 27 2.90 16.56 8.51
CA TYR A 27 2.43 16.59 7.11
C TYR A 27 2.55 18.00 6.48
N LEU A 28 2.66 18.04 5.15
CA LEU A 28 2.75 19.27 4.36
C LEU A 28 1.36 19.87 4.09
N CYS A 29 1.27 21.19 4.06
CA CYS A 29 0.02 21.87 3.68
C CYS A 29 -0.32 21.65 2.19
N TRP A 30 -1.61 21.80 1.84
CA TRP A 30 -2.08 21.65 0.46
C TRP A 30 -1.38 22.57 -0.56
N SER A 31 -0.99 23.77 -0.15
CA SER A 31 -0.23 24.68 -1.03
C SER A 31 1.17 24.12 -1.36
N CYS A 32 1.83 23.47 -0.40
CA CYS A 32 3.12 22.81 -0.64
C CYS A 32 2.94 21.49 -1.39
N HIS A 33 1.83 20.78 -1.17
CA HIS A 33 1.46 19.58 -1.91
C HIS A 33 1.37 19.84 -3.42
N GLY A 34 0.75 20.95 -3.83
CA GLY A 34 0.63 21.34 -5.24
C GLY A 34 1.94 21.76 -5.91
N LYS A 35 3.06 21.80 -5.17
CA LYS A 35 4.41 22.13 -5.65
C LYS A 35 5.33 20.91 -5.70
N ALA A 36 4.79 19.71 -5.47
CA ALA A 36 5.58 18.48 -5.49
C ALA A 36 6.12 18.19 -6.90
N THR A 37 7.37 17.77 -6.95
CA THR A 37 8.11 17.48 -8.18
C THR A 37 8.85 16.16 -8.09
N ASP A 38 9.22 15.59 -9.23
CA ASP A 38 10.21 14.52 -9.30
C ASP A 38 11.64 15.04 -9.07
N ALA A 39 12.65 14.17 -9.17
CA ALA A 39 14.05 14.56 -9.02
C ALA A 39 14.56 15.55 -10.09
N HIS A 40 13.83 15.69 -11.20
CA HIS A 40 14.15 16.60 -12.30
C HIS A 40 13.36 17.92 -12.24
N GLY A 41 12.56 18.12 -11.20
CA GLY A 41 11.76 19.33 -11.02
C GLY A 41 10.46 19.36 -11.83
N ARG A 42 10.03 18.24 -12.42
CA ARG A 42 8.73 18.15 -13.11
C ARG A 42 7.59 18.04 -12.11
N LEU A 43 6.56 18.85 -12.29
CA LEU A 43 5.41 18.89 -11.38
C LEU A 43 4.60 17.60 -11.44
N LEU A 44 4.12 17.18 -10.26
CA LEU A 44 3.36 15.95 -10.08
C LEU A 44 1.92 16.22 -9.63
N THR A 45 1.04 15.30 -9.99
CA THR A 45 -0.27 15.08 -9.37
C THR A 45 -0.35 13.65 -8.87
N PHE A 46 -1.14 13.40 -7.85
CA PHE A 46 -1.25 12.09 -7.22
C PHE A 46 -2.67 11.57 -7.27
N HIS A 47 -2.78 10.26 -7.46
CA HIS A 47 -4.03 9.53 -7.55
C HIS A 47 -3.96 8.33 -6.63
N THR A 48 -5.07 8.04 -5.96
CA THR A 48 -5.26 6.81 -5.20
C THR A 48 -6.39 6.03 -5.86
N SER A 49 -6.15 4.77 -6.18
CA SER A 49 -7.19 3.87 -6.69
C SER A 49 -8.06 3.35 -5.55
N SER A 50 -9.26 2.87 -5.88
CA SER A 50 -10.16 2.19 -4.92
C SER A 50 -9.59 0.90 -4.33
N SER A 51 -8.49 0.38 -4.89
CA SER A 51 -7.73 -0.78 -4.39
C SER A 51 -6.49 -0.39 -3.56
N GLY A 52 -6.31 0.89 -3.22
CA GLY A 52 -5.22 1.36 -2.38
C GLY A 52 -3.85 1.48 -3.08
N ALA A 53 -3.83 1.55 -4.42
CA ALA A 53 -2.59 1.81 -5.15
C ALA A 53 -2.37 3.32 -5.29
N PHE A 54 -1.20 3.80 -4.85
CA PHE A 54 -0.69 5.15 -5.05
C PHE A 54 -0.07 5.30 -6.44
N GLU A 55 -0.49 6.32 -7.20
CA GLU A 55 0.09 6.68 -8.49
C GLU A 55 0.47 8.16 -8.53
N ALA A 56 1.71 8.44 -8.95
CA ALA A 56 2.15 9.77 -9.33
C ALA A 56 2.10 9.93 -10.86
N ARG A 57 1.61 11.07 -11.32
CA ARG A 57 1.54 11.43 -12.74
C ARG A 57 2.14 12.81 -12.96
N PHE A 58 2.77 13.02 -14.11
CA PHE A 58 3.26 14.35 -14.45
C PHE A 58 2.08 15.27 -14.77
N LYS A 59 2.14 16.49 -14.25
CA LYS A 59 1.02 17.45 -14.32
C LYS A 59 0.85 18.06 -15.71
N ASP A 60 1.92 18.07 -16.50
CA ASP A 60 1.96 18.61 -17.87
C ASP A 60 1.23 17.72 -18.88
N ASP A 61 1.47 16.41 -18.84
CA ASP A 61 1.01 15.45 -19.85
C ASP A 61 0.14 14.30 -19.29
N GLY A 62 0.03 14.16 -17.96
CA GLY A 62 -0.73 13.11 -17.31
C GLY A 62 -0.09 11.71 -17.36
N SER A 63 1.11 11.58 -17.92
CA SER A 63 1.83 10.32 -18.02
C SER A 63 2.31 9.83 -16.65
N LEU A 64 2.47 8.52 -16.52
CA LEU A 64 2.83 7.88 -15.25
C LEU A 64 4.28 8.18 -14.87
N ALA A 65 4.48 8.80 -13.70
CA ALA A 65 5.80 8.99 -13.10
C ALA A 65 6.24 7.67 -12.43
N SER A 66 6.59 6.67 -13.24
CA SER A 66 6.79 5.28 -12.81
C SER A 66 7.80 5.10 -11.68
N GLU A 67 8.84 5.93 -11.62
CA GLU A 67 9.82 5.89 -10.55
C GLU A 67 9.22 6.38 -9.22
N VAL A 68 8.54 7.53 -9.26
CA VAL A 68 7.86 8.11 -8.09
C VAL A 68 6.75 7.19 -7.59
N SER A 69 5.94 6.61 -8.50
CA SER A 69 4.91 5.65 -8.11
C SER A 69 5.46 4.39 -7.43
N LYS A 70 6.75 4.06 -7.66
CA LYS A 70 7.41 2.91 -7.02
C LYS A 70 8.09 3.28 -5.71
N ASN A 71 8.77 4.43 -5.66
CA ASN A 71 9.62 4.81 -4.54
C ASN A 71 9.02 5.91 -3.64
N HIS A 72 7.84 6.43 -4.01
CA HIS A 72 7.07 7.44 -3.29
C HIS A 72 7.84 8.73 -2.95
N THR A 73 8.99 8.95 -3.60
CA THR A 73 9.92 10.03 -3.28
C THR A 73 9.66 11.20 -4.20
N VAL A 74 9.38 12.35 -3.61
CA VAL A 74 9.15 13.62 -4.31
C VAL A 74 9.93 14.75 -3.65
N TYR A 75 9.93 15.91 -4.30
CA TYR A 75 10.61 17.10 -3.80
C TYR A 75 9.67 18.29 -3.76
N VAL A 76 9.74 19.05 -2.68
CA VAL A 76 9.04 20.35 -2.54
C VAL A 76 10.08 21.40 -2.18
N GLY A 77 10.50 22.18 -3.18
CA GLY A 77 11.70 23.01 -3.06
C GLY A 77 12.93 22.14 -2.82
N ALA A 78 13.75 22.47 -1.83
CA ALA A 78 14.93 21.68 -1.47
C ALA A 78 14.62 20.46 -0.57
N LEU A 79 13.37 20.31 -0.10
CA LEU A 79 13.02 19.23 0.82
C LEU A 79 12.66 17.95 0.06
N LYS A 80 13.34 16.86 0.37
CA LYS A 80 12.93 15.50 0.00
C LYS A 80 11.72 15.09 0.84
N VAL A 81 10.69 14.55 0.19
CA VAL A 81 9.36 14.30 0.76
C VAL A 81 8.89 12.89 0.37
N TRP A 82 8.22 12.21 1.28
CA TRP A 82 7.50 10.96 1.02
C TRP A 82 6.03 11.27 0.71
N ALA A 83 5.54 10.77 -0.41
CA ALA A 83 4.15 10.90 -0.87
C ALA A 83 3.46 9.54 -0.84
N ASP A 84 2.34 9.43 -0.13
CA ASP A 84 1.65 8.16 0.03
C ASP A 84 0.14 8.31 0.09
N GLU A 85 -0.57 7.20 0.07
CA GLU A 85 -2.00 7.16 0.34
C GLU A 85 -2.29 7.57 1.81
N ALA A 86 -3.23 8.50 1.95
CA ALA A 86 -3.83 8.85 3.23
C ALA A 86 -4.94 7.86 3.58
N HIS A 87 -5.16 7.64 4.87
CA HIS A 87 -6.17 6.72 5.37
C HIS A 87 -7.58 7.23 5.04
N MET A 88 -8.37 6.40 4.38
CA MET A 88 -9.72 6.69 3.84
C MET A 88 -9.69 7.55 2.57
N SER A 89 -8.78 7.23 1.64
CA SER A 89 -8.63 7.88 0.34
C SER A 89 -8.05 9.31 0.42
N GLY A 90 -7.20 9.65 -0.55
CA GLY A 90 -6.43 10.89 -0.62
C GLY A 90 -4.93 10.67 -0.47
N THR A 91 -4.13 11.73 -0.57
CA THR A 91 -2.67 11.66 -0.50
C THR A 91 -2.09 12.49 0.61
N VAL A 92 -1.04 11.97 1.24
CA VAL A 92 -0.30 12.66 2.29
C VAL A 92 1.16 12.82 1.89
N LEU A 93 1.67 14.03 2.07
CA LEU A 93 3.09 14.34 1.91
C LEU A 93 3.69 14.61 3.29
N THR A 94 4.74 13.89 3.62
CA THR A 94 5.51 14.07 4.87
C THR A 94 6.99 14.24 4.54
N PRO A 95 7.77 15.00 5.32
CA PRO A 95 9.22 15.07 5.13
C PRO A 95 9.79 13.67 5.03
N TYR A 96 10.64 13.44 4.04
CA TYR A 96 11.34 12.19 3.92
C TYR A 96 12.18 12.03 5.19
N ARG A 97 11.87 11.03 6.00
CA ARG A 97 12.68 10.66 7.15
C ARG A 97 13.53 9.50 6.68
N GLU A 98 14.84 9.68 6.75
CA GLU A 98 15.84 8.63 6.52
C GLU A 98 15.74 7.47 7.52
N ARG A 99 14.86 7.60 8.53
CA ARG A 99 14.44 6.47 9.36
C ARG A 99 13.94 5.40 8.39
N GLU A 100 14.63 4.26 8.37
CA GLU A 100 14.11 3.01 7.84
C GLU A 100 12.61 3.02 8.05
N GLN A 101 11.85 3.09 6.96
CA GLN A 101 10.43 2.84 7.10
C GLN A 101 10.33 1.52 7.85
N PRO A 102 9.51 1.45 8.91
CA PRO A 102 9.27 0.18 9.56
C PRO A 102 8.92 -0.79 8.44
N HIS A 103 9.78 -1.77 8.25
CA HIS A 103 9.62 -2.79 7.25
C HIS A 103 9.31 -4.07 8.01
N GLY A 104 8.28 -4.77 7.56
CA GLY A 104 8.12 -6.16 7.90
C GLY A 104 9.15 -6.98 7.13
N THR A 105 9.25 -8.24 7.53
CA THR A 105 10.03 -9.24 6.80
C THR A 105 9.06 -10.26 6.24
N CYS A 106 9.07 -10.48 4.94
CA CYS A 106 8.27 -11.54 4.34
C CYS A 106 8.61 -12.87 5.01
N PRO A 107 7.64 -13.61 5.56
CA PRO A 107 7.91 -14.84 6.33
C PRO A 107 8.40 -16.00 5.45
N VAL A 108 8.31 -15.88 4.11
CA VAL A 108 8.72 -16.92 3.16
C VAL A 108 10.13 -16.68 2.63
N CYS A 109 10.42 -15.48 2.14
CA CYS A 109 11.68 -15.18 1.44
C CYS A 109 12.57 -14.17 2.17
N HIS A 110 12.11 -13.66 3.31
CA HIS A 110 12.80 -12.64 4.11
C HIS A 110 13.08 -11.32 3.40
N ALA A 111 12.43 -11.06 2.26
CA ALA A 111 12.47 -9.75 1.62
C ALA A 111 11.81 -8.69 2.51
N SER A 112 12.36 -7.48 2.49
CA SER A 112 11.77 -6.30 3.14
C SER A 112 10.41 -5.98 2.51
N VAL A 113 9.39 -5.80 3.34
CA VAL A 113 8.03 -5.40 2.94
C VAL A 113 7.59 -4.19 3.73
N SER A 114 6.75 -3.32 3.17
CA SER A 114 6.22 -2.16 3.89
C SER A 114 5.43 -2.62 5.12
N LEU A 115 5.73 -2.14 6.33
CA LEU A 115 4.99 -2.59 7.52
C LEU A 115 3.50 -2.24 7.40
N ASN A 116 2.66 -3.26 7.50
CA ASN A 116 1.22 -3.09 7.64
C ASN A 116 0.82 -3.46 9.07
N ALA A 117 0.47 -2.47 9.90
CA ALA A 117 0.09 -2.71 11.30
C ALA A 117 -1.10 -3.68 11.47
N ARG A 118 -1.95 -3.83 10.43
CA ARG A 118 -3.06 -4.80 10.42
C ARG A 118 -2.61 -6.21 10.05
N TYR A 119 -1.61 -6.32 9.17
CA TYR A 119 -1.08 -7.57 8.66
C TYR A 119 0.44 -7.57 8.84
N PRO A 120 0.95 -7.68 10.08
CA PRO A 120 2.37 -7.50 10.38
C PRO A 120 3.26 -8.54 9.68
N ASP A 121 2.71 -9.71 9.37
CA ASP A 121 3.43 -10.86 8.82
C ASP A 121 2.95 -11.23 7.41
N TYR A 122 2.47 -10.26 6.63
CA TYR A 122 1.99 -10.54 5.27
C TYR A 122 3.13 -10.92 4.31
N LEU A 123 2.79 -11.72 3.30
CA LEU A 123 3.72 -12.13 2.26
C LEU A 123 3.95 -11.00 1.25
N CYS A 124 5.18 -10.90 0.74
CA CYS A 124 5.47 -9.99 -0.38
C CYS A 124 4.75 -10.42 -1.66
N GLY A 125 4.61 -9.48 -2.62
CA GLY A 125 3.93 -9.73 -3.89
C GLY A 125 4.49 -10.92 -4.68
N ASP A 126 5.81 -11.12 -4.68
CA ASP A 126 6.46 -12.25 -5.37
C ASP A 126 6.09 -13.59 -4.74
N CYS A 127 5.99 -13.65 -3.41
CA CYS A 127 5.58 -14.86 -2.70
C CYS A 127 4.08 -15.14 -2.87
N CYS A 128 3.23 -14.11 -2.84
CA CYS A 128 1.83 -14.24 -3.24
C CYS A 128 1.70 -14.74 -4.69
N GLY A 129 2.61 -14.30 -5.56
CA GLY A 129 2.76 -14.72 -6.94
C GLY A 129 2.99 -16.23 -7.14
N LYS A 130 3.46 -16.93 -6.11
CA LYS A 130 3.84 -18.36 -6.12
C LYS A 130 2.85 -19.24 -5.36
N ALA A 131 1.71 -18.69 -4.94
CA ALA A 131 0.71 -19.45 -4.21
C ALA A 131 0.09 -20.55 -5.06
N VAL A 132 -0.01 -21.74 -4.46
CA VAL A 132 -0.59 -22.94 -5.07
C VAL A 132 -1.62 -23.60 -4.16
N ASP A 133 -2.50 -24.42 -4.74
CA ASP A 133 -3.40 -25.30 -3.98
C ASP A 133 -2.64 -26.50 -3.37
N ALA A 134 -3.37 -27.39 -2.68
CA ALA A 134 -2.80 -28.61 -2.10
C ALA A 134 -2.19 -29.58 -3.14
N LYS A 135 -2.52 -29.42 -4.42
CA LYS A 135 -2.01 -30.24 -5.54
C LYS A 135 -0.89 -29.53 -6.30
N GLY A 136 -0.47 -28.35 -5.87
CA GLY A 136 0.59 -27.58 -6.53
C GLY A 136 0.13 -26.76 -7.75
N ARG A 137 -1.18 -26.60 -7.96
CA ARG A 137 -1.70 -25.78 -9.06
C ARG A 137 -1.65 -24.28 -8.72
N PRO A 138 -1.18 -23.42 -9.62
CA PRO A 138 -0.99 -21.99 -9.37
C PRO A 138 -2.31 -21.22 -9.24
N LEU A 139 -2.36 -20.28 -8.28
CA LEU A 139 -3.56 -19.54 -7.91
C LEU A 139 -3.45 -18.03 -8.15
N ALA A 140 -4.56 -17.39 -8.45
CA ALA A 140 -4.77 -15.95 -8.41
C ALA A 140 -5.99 -15.63 -7.53
N PHE A 141 -5.94 -14.50 -6.82
CA PHE A 141 -6.92 -14.12 -5.82
C PHE A 141 -7.64 -12.85 -6.24
N PHE A 142 -8.94 -12.82 -6.00
CA PHE A 142 -9.81 -11.72 -6.40
C PHE A 142 -10.83 -11.45 -5.30
N ASN A 143 -11.35 -10.22 -5.29
CA ASN A 143 -12.49 -9.88 -4.47
C ASN A 143 -13.76 -10.07 -5.30
N THR A 144 -14.81 -10.62 -4.70
CA THR A 144 -16.04 -10.95 -5.45
C THR A 144 -16.88 -9.72 -5.78
N ASP A 145 -16.91 -8.72 -4.90
CA ASP A 145 -17.59 -7.45 -5.14
C ASP A 145 -17.01 -6.29 -4.30
N VAL A 146 -17.60 -5.10 -4.42
CA VAL A 146 -17.20 -3.87 -3.71
C VAL A 146 -17.54 -3.91 -2.21
N GLY A 147 -18.52 -4.74 -1.82
CA GLY A 147 -18.90 -5.01 -0.44
C GLY A 147 -18.07 -6.11 0.24
N GLY A 148 -17.38 -6.91 -0.58
CA GLY A 148 -16.28 -7.79 -0.19
C GLY A 148 -16.37 -9.19 -0.79
N GLY A 149 -15.79 -10.14 -0.08
CA GLY A 149 -15.71 -11.55 -0.42
C GLY A 149 -14.43 -11.90 -1.18
N PHE A 150 -14.04 -13.16 -1.05
CA PHE A 150 -12.77 -13.70 -1.53
C PHE A 150 -13.05 -14.84 -2.50
N GLU A 151 -12.38 -14.83 -3.65
CA GLU A 151 -12.34 -15.99 -4.53
C GLU A 151 -10.91 -16.29 -4.99
N ALA A 152 -10.61 -17.58 -5.14
CA ALA A 152 -9.39 -18.05 -5.74
C ALA A 152 -9.69 -18.72 -7.08
N ARG A 153 -8.88 -18.44 -8.09
CA ARG A 153 -8.95 -19.06 -9.42
C ARG A 153 -7.62 -19.65 -9.82
N PHE A 154 -7.64 -20.74 -10.58
CA PHE A 154 -6.40 -21.28 -11.13
C PHE A 154 -5.86 -20.39 -12.25
N ARG A 155 -4.55 -20.16 -12.29
CA ARG A 155 -3.94 -19.24 -13.28
C ARG A 155 -3.92 -19.79 -14.69
N ASP A 156 -3.86 -21.12 -14.81
CA ASP A 156 -3.76 -21.84 -16.07
C ASP A 156 -5.06 -21.75 -16.88
N ASP A 157 -6.21 -22.01 -16.25
CA ASP A 157 -7.51 -22.13 -16.92
C ASP A 157 -8.57 -21.10 -16.45
N LYS A 158 -8.24 -20.29 -15.44
CA LYS A 158 -9.12 -19.28 -14.82
C LYS A 158 -10.36 -19.86 -14.14
N SER A 159 -10.44 -21.18 -13.97
CA SER A 159 -11.55 -21.83 -13.28
C SER A 159 -11.49 -21.58 -11.77
N LEU A 160 -12.66 -21.63 -11.13
CA LEU A 160 -12.80 -21.39 -9.70
C LEU A 160 -12.14 -22.51 -8.88
N ALA A 161 -11.18 -22.14 -8.03
CA ALA A 161 -10.59 -23.04 -7.04
C ALA A 161 -11.51 -23.09 -5.80
N ARG A 162 -12.60 -23.87 -5.90
CA ARG A 162 -13.65 -23.93 -4.87
C ARG A 162 -13.11 -24.22 -3.47
N GLU A 163 -12.27 -25.22 -3.33
CA GLU A 163 -11.71 -25.63 -2.03
C GLU A 163 -10.95 -24.47 -1.37
N VAL A 164 -10.07 -23.79 -2.11
CA VAL A 164 -9.31 -22.64 -1.62
C VAL A 164 -10.24 -21.45 -1.33
N THR A 165 -11.24 -21.23 -2.17
CA THR A 165 -12.22 -20.15 -1.98
C THR A 165 -13.01 -20.34 -0.68
N GLU A 166 -13.33 -21.58 -0.32
CA GLU A 166 -14.08 -21.91 0.90
C GLU A 166 -13.21 -21.95 2.16
N ASN A 167 -11.99 -22.50 2.06
CA ASN A 167 -11.13 -22.75 3.22
C ASN A 167 -9.95 -21.77 3.37
N HIS A 168 -9.78 -20.86 2.42
CA HIS A 168 -8.75 -19.81 2.38
C HIS A 168 -7.30 -20.32 2.50
N THR A 169 -7.09 -21.63 2.33
CA THR A 169 -5.81 -22.28 2.59
C THR A 169 -5.05 -22.47 1.29
N VAL A 170 -3.83 -21.93 1.25
CA VAL A 170 -2.91 -22.07 0.13
C VAL A 170 -1.52 -22.45 0.61
N TYR A 171 -0.64 -22.74 -0.32
CA TYR A 171 0.74 -23.10 -0.05
C TYR A 171 1.70 -22.20 -0.82
N VAL A 172 2.77 -21.77 -0.16
CA VAL A 172 3.87 -21.03 -0.79
C VAL A 172 5.17 -21.66 -0.33
N GLY A 173 5.85 -22.38 -1.22
CA GLY A 173 6.96 -23.25 -0.83
C GLY A 173 6.48 -24.35 0.14
N PHE A 174 7.10 -24.44 1.32
CA PHE A 174 6.73 -25.41 2.35
C PHE A 174 5.73 -24.86 3.39
N LEU A 175 5.32 -23.60 3.26
CA LEU A 175 4.47 -22.93 4.24
C LEU A 175 3.00 -23.04 3.87
N LYS A 176 2.18 -23.41 4.86
CA LYS A 176 0.73 -23.26 4.82
C LYS A 176 0.37 -21.80 5.10
N VAL A 177 -0.44 -21.20 4.24
CA VAL A 177 -0.75 -19.77 4.21
C VAL A 177 -2.26 -19.58 4.19
N TRP A 178 -2.73 -18.56 4.89
CA TRP A 178 -4.11 -18.08 4.86
C TRP A 178 -4.22 -16.91 3.86
N ALA A 179 -5.01 -17.08 2.81
CA ALA A 179 -5.31 -16.09 1.79
C ALA A 179 -6.73 -15.55 2.00
N ASP A 180 -6.87 -14.24 2.15
CA ASP A 180 -8.16 -13.62 2.46
C ASP A 180 -8.30 -12.26 1.79
N GLU A 181 -9.52 -11.72 1.84
CA GLU A 181 -9.75 -10.34 1.47
C GLU A 181 -9.05 -9.38 2.44
N ALA A 182 -8.33 -8.40 1.89
CA ALA A 182 -7.85 -7.26 2.64
C ALA A 182 -9.00 -6.26 2.90
N ARG A 183 -9.02 -5.64 4.08
CA ARG A 183 -10.15 -4.80 4.56
C ARG A 183 -10.60 -3.66 3.64
N PHE A 184 -9.78 -3.23 2.68
CA PHE A 184 -10.09 -2.13 1.77
C PHE A 184 -9.89 -2.52 0.29
N GLY A 185 -10.08 -3.79 -0.03
CA GLY A 185 -9.88 -4.30 -1.38
C GLY A 185 -8.53 -4.99 -1.56
N GLY A 186 -8.47 -5.92 -2.51
CA GLY A 186 -7.32 -6.78 -2.77
C GLY A 186 -7.26 -7.97 -1.82
N SER A 187 -6.22 -8.79 -1.98
CA SER A 187 -6.03 -10.02 -1.20
C SER A 187 -4.77 -9.94 -0.35
N VAL A 188 -4.85 -10.46 0.86
CA VAL A 188 -3.73 -10.55 1.79
C VAL A 188 -3.43 -12.02 2.11
N LEU A 189 -2.15 -12.37 2.04
CA LEU A 189 -1.66 -13.69 2.43
C LEU A 189 -0.83 -13.55 3.69
N THR A 190 -1.14 -14.37 4.71
CA THR A 190 -0.43 -14.41 6.00
C THR A 190 -0.17 -15.86 6.40
N PRO A 191 0.87 -16.15 7.21
CA PRO A 191 1.10 -17.50 7.72
C PRO A 191 -0.14 -18.08 8.38
N TYR A 192 -0.44 -19.35 8.12
CA TYR A 192 -1.59 -20.02 8.73
C TYR A 192 -1.38 -20.17 10.24
N ARG A 193 -2.30 -19.65 11.05
CA ARG A 193 -2.20 -19.67 12.53
C ARG A 193 -3.10 -20.69 13.24
N GLY A 194 -3.85 -21.50 12.50
CA GLY A 194 -4.89 -22.36 13.08
C GLY A 194 -6.02 -21.50 13.64
N LYS A 195 -7.10 -21.35 12.87
CA LYS A 195 -8.36 -20.82 13.41
C LYS A 195 -9.20 -21.98 13.95
#